data_AF-A0A820E4I5-F1
#
_entry.id   AF-A0A820E4I5-F1
#
_cell.length_a   1.000
_cell.length_b   1.000
_cell.length_c   1.000
_cell.angle_alpha   90.00
_cell.angle_beta   90.00
_cell.angle_gamma   90.00
#
_symmetry.space_group_name_H-M   'P 1'
#
loop_
_entity.id
_entity.type
_entity.pdbx_description
1 polymer ?
#
loop_
_entity_poly.entity_id
_entity_poly.type
_entity_poly.pdbx_seq_one_letter_code
_entity_poly.pdbx_strand_id
1 'polypeptide(L)'
;MPGTTKQFLQGLLDAHRAEQNVDVPFSRKNTFLFDNEPFRYLALRENGIQLDTEQTLSYSKSWDYSAKEYSRLMAHIVTCPLHGEGDETKIEYLSICHDVCYLKGVIQEKLTDPELEYCEAMDPDT
;
A
#
# COMPACT_ATOMS: atom_id res chain seq x y z
N MET A 1 -5.87 -3.77 23.50
CA MET A 1 -4.41 -3.95 23.70
C MET A 1 -3.95 -5.18 22.92
N PRO A 2 -2.76 -5.16 22.30
CA PRO A 2 -2.41 -6.02 21.16
C PRO A 2 -1.86 -7.38 21.63
N GLY A 3 -2.74 -8.29 22.02
CA GLY A 3 -2.37 -9.68 22.35
C GLY A 3 -2.82 -10.67 21.28
N THR A 4 -4.11 -10.64 20.95
CA THR A 4 -4.76 -11.60 20.04
C THR A 4 -4.36 -11.42 18.59
N THR A 5 -4.30 -10.19 18.08
CA THR A 5 -3.88 -9.93 16.68
C THR A 5 -2.44 -10.38 16.43
N LYS A 6 -1.56 -10.18 17.41
CA LYS A 6 -0.15 -10.60 17.33
C LYS A 6 -0.03 -12.12 17.23
N GLN A 7 -0.78 -12.85 18.07
CA GLN A 7 -0.80 -14.31 18.07
C GLN A 7 -1.37 -14.87 16.76
N PHE A 8 -2.46 -14.28 16.26
CA PHE A 8 -3.06 -14.70 14.99
C PHE A 8 -2.11 -14.49 13.81
N LEU A 9 -1.49 -13.31 13.72
CA LEU A 9 -0.54 -13.00 12.66
C LEU A 9 0.69 -13.92 12.72
N GLN A 10 1.20 -14.23 13.92
CA GLN A 10 2.29 -15.20 14.07
C GLN A 10 1.89 -16.57 13.51
N GLY A 11 0.68 -17.05 13.82
CA GLY A 11 0.18 -18.32 13.29
C GLY A 11 0.06 -18.33 11.76
N LEU A 12 -0.35 -17.21 11.13
CA LEU A 12 -0.37 -17.08 9.68
C LEU A 12 1.03 -17.13 9.06
N LEU A 13 2.02 -16.48 9.69
CA LEU A 13 3.41 -16.49 9.23
C LEU A 13 4.04 -17.87 9.38
N ASP A 14 3.74 -18.58 10.47
CA ASP A 14 4.21 -19.95 10.71
C ASP A 14 3.64 -20.92 9.65
N ALA A 15 2.36 -20.79 9.31
CA ALA A 15 1.72 -21.57 8.24
C ALA A 15 2.34 -21.26 6.87
N HIS A 16 2.50 -19.97 6.53
CA HIS A 16 3.14 -19.56 5.28
C HIS A 16 4.56 -20.10 5.14
N ARG A 17 5.35 -20.05 6.22
CA ARG A 17 6.69 -20.61 6.26
C ARG A 17 6.69 -22.12 6.00
N ALA A 18 5.73 -22.85 6.57
CA ALA A 18 5.59 -24.28 6.34
C ALA A 18 5.20 -24.62 4.89
N GLU A 19 4.39 -23.78 4.24
CA GLU A 19 3.89 -23.98 2.87
C GLU A 19 4.91 -23.57 1.80
N GLN A 20 5.56 -22.42 1.97
CA GLN A 20 6.41 -21.80 0.95
C GLN A 20 7.90 -21.95 1.22
N ASN A 21 8.28 -22.46 2.39
CA ASN A 21 9.67 -22.52 2.86
C ASN A 21 10.37 -21.14 2.87
N VAL A 22 9.58 -20.06 2.95
CA VAL A 22 10.04 -18.67 3.05
C VAL A 22 9.74 -18.15 4.45
N ASP A 23 10.76 -17.69 5.15
CA ASP A 23 10.62 -17.11 6.49
C ASP A 23 10.45 -15.59 6.39
N VAL A 24 9.27 -15.10 6.79
CA VAL A 24 9.00 -13.66 6.92
C VAL A 24 9.12 -13.30 8.40
N PRO A 25 10.17 -12.56 8.82
CA PRO A 25 10.39 -12.26 10.23
C PRO A 25 9.20 -11.51 10.84
N PHE A 26 8.85 -11.75 12.10
CA PHE A 26 7.86 -10.93 12.79
C PHE A 26 8.51 -10.07 13.87
N SER A 27 8.96 -8.88 13.48
CA SER A 27 9.70 -7.98 14.37
C SER A 27 9.18 -6.55 14.29
N ARG A 28 9.59 -5.70 15.24
CA ARG A 28 9.30 -4.26 15.18
C ARG A 28 9.77 -3.63 13.87
N LYS A 29 10.84 -4.13 13.26
CA LYS A 29 11.42 -3.55 12.03
C LYS A 29 10.45 -3.63 10.84
N ASN A 30 9.69 -4.72 10.73
CA ASN A 30 8.82 -5.00 9.59
C ASN A 30 7.35 -5.20 9.97
N THR A 31 6.96 -4.81 11.18
CA THR A 31 5.56 -4.76 11.63
C THR A 31 5.15 -3.31 11.79
N PHE A 32 4.11 -2.85 11.09
CA PHE A 32 3.65 -1.46 11.08
C PHE A 32 2.23 -1.36 11.61
N LEU A 33 1.92 -0.32 12.39
CA LEU A 33 0.60 -0.14 12.98
C LEU A 33 -0.08 1.11 12.41
N PHE A 34 -1.25 0.92 11.81
CA PHE A 34 -2.08 2.00 11.30
C PHE A 34 -3.34 2.08 12.14
N ASP A 35 -3.61 3.28 12.64
CA ASP A 35 -4.86 3.57 13.34
C ASP A 35 -5.95 3.97 12.32
N ASN A 36 -7.20 3.61 12.59
CA ASN A 36 -8.33 3.97 11.73
C ASN A 36 -9.02 5.27 12.17
N GLU A 37 -8.63 5.81 13.32
CA GLU A 37 -9.23 7.02 13.90
C GLU A 37 -9.18 8.24 12.96
N PRO A 38 -8.14 8.49 12.13
CA PRO A 38 -8.18 9.62 11.21
C PRO A 38 -9.28 9.55 10.15
N PHE A 39 -9.61 8.35 9.65
CA PHE A 39 -10.74 8.18 8.72
C PHE A 39 -12.07 8.45 9.42
N ARG A 40 -12.18 8.04 10.69
CA ARG A 40 -13.36 8.33 11.52
C ARG A 40 -13.49 9.84 11.74
N TYR A 41 -12.40 10.54 12.02
CA TYR A 41 -12.40 12.00 12.11
C TYR A 41 -12.96 12.66 10.83
N LEU A 42 -12.46 12.26 9.66
CA LEU A 42 -12.93 12.80 8.37
C LEU A 42 -14.43 12.55 8.16
N ALA A 43 -14.90 11.33 8.45
CA ALA A 43 -16.33 11.00 8.33
C ALA A 43 -17.21 11.82 9.28
N LEU A 44 -16.79 12.04 10.53
CA LEU A 44 -17.53 12.86 11.50
C LEU A 44 -17.62 14.33 11.04
N ARG A 45 -16.52 14.87 10.50
CA ARG A 45 -16.47 16.24 9.97
C ARG A 45 -17.39 16.42 8.76
N GLU A 46 -17.41 15.47 7.84
CA GLU A 46 -18.29 15.49 6.67
C GLU A 46 -19.78 15.46 7.06
N ASN A 47 -20.10 14.75 8.14
CA ASN A 47 -21.47 14.69 8.69
C ASN A 47 -21.81 15.86 9.62
N GLY A 48 -20.97 16.90 9.69
CA GLY A 48 -21.22 18.10 10.50
C GLY A 48 -21.14 17.88 12.02
N ILE A 49 -20.56 16.76 12.47
CA ILE A 49 -20.42 16.46 13.89
C ILE A 49 -19.26 17.28 14.45
N GLN A 50 -19.55 18.09 15.47
CA GLN A 50 -18.54 18.86 16.18
C GLN A 50 -17.87 18.00 17.25
N LEU A 51 -16.55 18.00 17.23
CA LEU A 51 -15.71 17.34 18.22
C LEU A 51 -15.23 18.35 19.23
N ASP A 52 -15.13 17.94 20.49
CA ASP A 52 -14.49 18.75 21.50
C ASP A 52 -12.96 18.77 21.32
N THR A 53 -12.29 19.59 22.14
CA THR A 53 -10.83 19.75 22.11
C THR A 53 -10.10 18.45 22.43
N GLU A 54 -10.60 17.65 23.36
CA GLU A 54 -9.96 16.40 23.78
C GLU A 54 -10.03 15.34 22.68
N GLN A 55 -11.21 15.17 22.09
CA GLN A 55 -11.44 14.30 20.95
C GLN A 55 -10.56 14.70 19.76
N THR A 56 -10.53 16.00 19.42
CA THR A 56 -9.71 16.52 18.32
C THR A 56 -8.23 16.23 18.55
N LEU A 57 -7.73 16.43 19.78
CA LEU A 57 -6.36 16.09 20.15
C LEU A 57 -6.09 14.58 20.06
N SER A 58 -7.04 13.74 20.44
CA SER A 58 -6.91 12.29 20.31
C SER A 58 -6.77 11.87 18.84
N TYR A 59 -7.63 12.36 17.96
CA TYR A 59 -7.55 12.09 16.52
C TYR A 59 -6.24 12.60 15.90
N SER A 60 -5.79 13.78 16.30
CA SER A 60 -4.49 14.33 15.85
C SER A 60 -3.33 13.42 16.24
N LYS A 61 -3.31 12.91 17.48
CA LYS A 61 -2.26 11.97 17.93
C LYS A 61 -2.28 10.67 17.13
N SER A 62 -3.46 10.12 16.85
CA SER A 62 -3.62 8.93 16.01
C SER A 62 -3.15 9.15 14.57
N TRP A 63 -3.40 10.34 14.01
CA TRP A 63 -2.89 10.74 12.70
C TRP A 63 -1.37 10.80 12.69
N ASP A 64 -0.77 11.53 13.62
CA ASP A 64 0.69 11.68 13.71
C ASP A 64 1.39 10.33 13.85
N TYR A 65 0.82 9.44 14.68
CA TYR A 65 1.33 8.08 14.85
C TYR A 65 1.25 7.28 13.54
N SER A 66 0.11 7.29 12.85
CA SER A 66 -0.10 6.54 11.61
C SER A 66 0.77 7.08 10.47
N ALA A 67 0.93 8.40 10.34
CA ALA A 67 1.80 9.03 9.36
C ALA A 67 3.29 8.66 9.59
N LYS A 68 3.70 8.59 10.87
CA LYS A 68 5.04 8.14 11.24
C LYS A 68 5.28 6.66 10.90
N GLU A 69 4.32 5.79 11.20
CA GLU A 69 4.40 4.36 10.87
C GLU A 69 4.38 4.12 9.34
N TYR A 70 3.61 4.91 8.59
CA TYR A 70 3.64 4.90 7.12
C TYR A 70 5.02 5.30 6.58
N SER A 71 5.60 6.39 7.10
CA SER A 71 6.94 6.83 6.70
C SER A 71 7.98 5.74 6.96
N ARG A 72 7.84 5.02 8.08
CA ARG A 72 8.71 3.89 8.43
C ARG A 72 8.50 2.69 7.50
N LEU A 73 7.27 2.42 7.07
CA LEU A 73 6.97 1.40 6.07
C LEU A 73 7.62 1.73 4.74
N MET A 74 7.42 2.95 4.23
CA MET A 74 8.02 3.39 2.97
C MET A 74 9.55 3.29 3.02
N ALA A 75 10.16 3.78 4.09
CA ALA A 75 11.59 3.67 4.32
C ALA A 75 12.08 2.21 4.38
N HIS A 76 11.27 1.30 4.90
CA HIS A 76 11.60 -0.13 4.90
C HIS A 76 11.53 -0.72 3.50
N ILE A 77 10.43 -0.49 2.77
CA ILE A 77 10.20 -1.04 1.41
C ILE A 77 11.32 -0.64 0.46
N VAL A 78 11.74 0.63 0.45
CA VAL A 78 12.81 1.10 -0.46
C VAL A 78 14.18 0.50 -0.15
N THR A 79 14.35 -0.10 1.03
CA THR A 79 15.59 -0.81 1.42
C THR A 79 15.50 -2.33 1.27
N CYS A 80 14.31 -2.86 0.99
CA CYS A 80 14.13 -4.30 0.81
C CYS A 80 14.77 -4.73 -0.51
N PRO A 81 15.60 -5.78 -0.52
CA PRO A 81 16.05 -6.38 -1.77
C PRO A 81 14.83 -6.93 -2.51
N LEU A 82 14.80 -6.73 -3.84
CA LEU A 82 13.82 -7.37 -4.69
C LEU A 82 13.92 -8.89 -4.50
N HIS A 83 12.78 -9.55 -4.32
CA HIS A 83 12.75 -11.00 -4.22
C HIS A 83 12.99 -11.58 -5.62
N GLY A 84 14.19 -12.12 -5.85
CA GLY A 84 14.60 -12.62 -7.15
C GLY A 84 14.28 -14.09 -7.33
N GLU A 85 13.31 -14.40 -8.19
CA GLU A 85 13.30 -15.62 -9.00
C GLU A 85 12.99 -15.22 -10.45
N GLY A 86 14.01 -15.29 -11.31
CA GLY A 86 13.89 -14.95 -12.73
C GLY A 86 14.21 -13.48 -13.02
N ASP A 87 15.04 -13.27 -14.03
CA ASP A 87 15.60 -11.99 -14.49
C ASP A 87 14.57 -11.11 -15.21
N GLU A 88 13.33 -11.05 -14.71
CA GLU A 88 12.27 -10.21 -15.26
C GLU A 88 11.79 -9.23 -14.19
N THR A 89 12.35 -8.03 -14.22
CA THR A 89 11.79 -6.87 -13.54
C THR A 89 10.49 -6.48 -14.24
N LYS A 90 9.38 -7.12 -13.87
CA LYS A 90 8.05 -6.69 -14.32
C LYS A 90 7.65 -5.46 -13.51
N ILE A 91 7.90 -4.28 -14.07
CA ILE A 91 7.32 -3.04 -13.54
C ILE A 91 5.82 -3.12 -13.85
N GLU A 92 5.00 -3.37 -12.84
CA GLU A 92 3.56 -3.18 -12.95
C GLU A 92 3.27 -1.69 -12.88
N TYR A 93 3.22 -1.07 -14.06
CA TYR A 93 2.81 0.31 -14.22
C TYR A 93 1.31 0.44 -13.90
N LEU A 94 0.98 0.77 -12.65
CA LEU A 94 -0.30 1.41 -12.27
C LEU A 94 -0.31 2.90 -12.64
N SER A 95 0.54 3.32 -13.58
CA SER A 95 0.61 4.68 -14.06
C SER A 95 -0.46 4.90 -15.10
N ILE A 96 -1.49 5.65 -14.73
CA ILE A 96 -2.31 6.40 -15.68
C ILE A 96 -1.34 7.27 -16.48
N CYS A 97 -1.11 6.96 -17.76
CA CYS A 97 -0.10 7.63 -18.57
C CYS A 97 -0.43 9.11 -18.87
N HIS A 98 -1.70 9.49 -18.77
CA HIS A 98 -2.23 10.86 -18.86
C HIS A 98 -3.69 10.86 -18.36
N ASP A 99 -4.23 12.03 -18.07
CA ASP A 99 -5.64 12.15 -17.65
C ASP A 99 -6.58 11.47 -18.67
N VAL A 100 -7.48 10.63 -18.14
CA VAL A 100 -8.51 9.87 -18.88
C VAL A 100 -8.03 9.04 -20.09
N CYS A 101 -7.07 8.13 -19.86
CA CYS A 101 -6.72 7.08 -20.83
C CYS A 101 -7.79 5.96 -20.84
N TYR A 102 -8.71 5.99 -21.82
CA TYR A 102 -9.73 4.96 -22.06
C TYR A 102 -9.49 4.20 -23.36
N LEU A 103 -8.34 3.54 -23.50
CA LEU A 103 -8.03 2.74 -24.68
C LEU A 103 -9.14 1.69 -24.91
N LYS A 104 -9.82 1.77 -26.05
CA LYS A 104 -10.85 0.80 -26.46
C LYS A 104 -10.18 -0.22 -27.36
N GLY A 105 -10.23 -1.50 -26.97
CA GLY A 105 -9.65 -2.59 -27.76
C GLY A 105 -8.33 -3.15 -27.21
N VAL A 106 -7.74 -2.50 -26.20
CA VAL A 106 -6.57 -3.03 -25.48
C VAL A 106 -7.05 -3.88 -24.30
N ILE A 107 -6.54 -5.11 -24.21
CA ILE A 107 -6.83 -6.00 -23.06
C ILE A 107 -5.91 -5.59 -21.91
N GLN A 108 -6.49 -5.27 -20.74
CA GLN A 108 -5.71 -4.99 -19.53
C GLN A 108 -4.80 -6.17 -19.19
N GLU A 109 -3.58 -5.88 -18.74
CA GLU A 109 -2.55 -6.87 -18.36
C GLU A 109 -1.95 -7.72 -19.50
N LYS A 110 -2.26 -7.41 -20.77
CA LYS A 110 -1.60 -8.08 -21.91
C LYS A 110 -0.27 -7.40 -22.23
N LEU A 111 0.83 -8.13 -22.00
CA LEU A 111 2.17 -7.69 -22.39
C LEU A 111 2.27 -7.56 -23.92
N THR A 112 2.96 -6.51 -24.38
CA THR A 112 3.25 -6.20 -25.79
C THR A 112 2.02 -6.23 -26.70
N ASP A 113 0.92 -5.61 -26.28
CA ASP A 113 -0.25 -5.44 -27.15
C ASP A 113 0.07 -4.48 -28.31
N PRO A 114 -0.05 -4.89 -29.59
CA PRO A 114 0.28 -4.04 -30.74
C PRO A 114 -0.58 -2.77 -30.82
N GLU A 115 -1.76 -2.75 -30.21
CA GLU A 115 -2.61 -1.56 -30.17
C GLU A 115 -2.03 -0.44 -29.26
N LEU A 116 -1.01 -0.74 -28.45
CA LEU A 116 -0.29 0.25 -27.63
C LEU A 116 0.78 1.02 -28.41
N GLU A 117 1.17 0.55 -29.61
CA GLU A 117 2.19 1.20 -30.46
C GLU A 117 1.79 2.65 -30.83
N TYR A 118 0.49 2.93 -30.91
CA TYR A 118 -0.06 4.22 -31.31
C TYR A 118 -0.55 5.07 -30.13
N CYS A 119 -0.18 4.71 -28.89
CA CYS A 119 -0.56 5.49 -27.72
C CYS A 119 0.18 6.83 -27.71
N GLU A 120 -0.54 7.94 -27.56
CA GLU A 120 0.03 9.31 -27.48
C GLU A 120 1.08 9.42 -26.36
N ALA A 121 0.91 8.68 -25.25
CA ALA A 121 1.92 8.63 -24.19
C ALA A 121 3.28 8.04 -24.60
N MET A 122 3.31 7.28 -25.70
CA MET A 122 4.50 6.60 -26.22
C MET A 122 5.11 7.34 -27.42
N ASP A 123 4.44 8.38 -27.94
CA ASP A 123 4.98 9.22 -29.00
C ASP A 123 5.99 10.21 -28.39
N PRO A 124 7.28 10.18 -28.81
CA PRO A 124 8.29 11.08 -28.29
C PRO A 124 8.09 12.55 -28.71
N ASP A 125 7.21 12.82 -29.66
CA ASP A 125 6.98 14.15 -30.23
C ASP A 125 5.75 14.89 -29.65
N THR A 126 5.02 14.27 -28.70
CA THR A 126 3.90 14.88 -27.94
C THR A 126 4.29 15.54 -26.63
#